data_AF-A0A950CYM5-F1
#
_entry.id   AF-A0A950CYM5-F1
#
_cell.length_a   1.000
_cell.length_b   1.000
_cell.length_c   1.000
_cell.angle_alpha   90.00
_cell.angle_beta   90.00
_cell.angle_gamma   90.00
#
_symmetry.space_group_name_H-M   'P 1'
#
loop_
_entity.id
_entity.type
_entity.pdbx_description
1 polymer ?
#
loop_
_entity_poly.entity_id
_entity_poly.type
_entity_poly.pdbx_seq_one_letter_code
_entity_poly.pdbx_strand_id
1 'polypeptide(L)'
;MGHLIMMPAREAGLNNAAANAGQEGATAPAQSASGIDFSIWKSAPKERTPSYFPTYSVVSRAIQAAMRGWVREWFQAHLDILQRPHTAYPILVYQCTHPFAGKPTNMFTYDIQQTEALDRAFASAANKLGRKLKSLDTKSLGWFTREHYFAYRSKEVVKYVARNRRALYKMLNVETVLMNSILKFAILDIPKLGLDQAVVALRRAFNTQLGRFSDEFDLSPRAEELLAIATEALKAKLAAEKVVTLPLPAADLDDLLLAA
;
A
#
# COMPACT_ATOMS: atom_id res chain seq x y z
N MET A 1 -7.05 -18.90 57.72
CA MET A 1 -5.98 -19.90 57.50
C MET A 1 -6.17 -20.47 56.10
N GLY A 2 -5.41 -19.97 55.12
CA GLY A 2 -5.54 -20.33 53.71
C GLY A 2 -4.70 -21.56 53.37
N HIS A 3 -5.31 -22.59 52.82
CA HIS A 3 -4.61 -23.79 52.36
C HIS A 3 -3.91 -23.50 51.03
N LEU A 4 -2.58 -23.56 51.07
CA LEU A 4 -1.68 -23.42 49.93
C LEU A 4 -1.74 -24.72 49.09
N ILE A 5 -2.32 -24.63 47.89
CA ILE A 5 -2.32 -25.71 46.91
C ILE A 5 -0.95 -25.70 46.22
N MET A 6 -0.09 -26.66 46.58
CA MET A 6 1.19 -26.92 45.90
C MET A 6 0.93 -27.68 44.59
N MET A 7 1.39 -27.14 43.46
CA MET A 7 1.46 -27.87 42.19
C MET A 7 2.73 -28.74 42.15
N PRO A 8 2.66 -29.98 41.63
CA PRO A 8 3.83 -30.83 41.47
C PRO A 8 4.71 -30.38 40.30
N ALA A 9 6.02 -30.52 40.49
CA ALA A 9 7.07 -30.20 39.54
C ALA A 9 6.91 -31.00 38.23
N ARG A 10 7.03 -30.31 37.10
CA ARG A 10 6.96 -30.90 35.76
C ARG A 10 8.38 -31.28 35.32
N GLU A 11 8.65 -32.58 35.24
CA GLU A 11 9.91 -33.12 34.74
C GLU A 11 10.08 -32.79 33.24
N ALA A 12 11.25 -32.22 32.91
CA ALA A 12 11.65 -31.92 31.54
C ALA A 12 12.21 -33.18 30.89
N GLY A 13 11.39 -33.84 30.08
CA GLY A 13 11.81 -34.92 29.19
C GLY A 13 12.59 -34.37 27.99
N LEU A 14 13.92 -34.48 28.05
CA LEU A 14 14.80 -34.55 26.90
C LEU A 14 14.52 -35.87 26.17
N ASN A 15 14.12 -35.83 24.90
CA ASN A 15 14.47 -36.84 23.87
C ASN A 15 13.74 -36.53 22.55
N ASN A 16 14.48 -35.97 21.59
CA ASN A 16 14.62 -36.50 20.22
C ASN A 16 15.30 -35.45 19.33
N ALA A 17 16.62 -35.57 19.27
CA ALA A 17 17.44 -35.04 18.19
C ALA A 17 17.81 -36.20 17.24
N ALA A 18 18.03 -35.84 15.98
CA ALA A 18 18.52 -36.64 14.86
C ALA A 18 17.47 -37.36 14.00
N ALA A 19 17.01 -36.67 12.95
CA ALA A 19 17.21 -37.10 11.55
C ALA A 19 16.50 -36.13 10.59
N ASN A 20 17.23 -35.15 10.05
CA ASN A 20 17.07 -34.64 8.68
C ASN A 20 18.16 -33.59 8.43
N ALA A 21 19.38 -34.09 8.21
CA ALA A 21 20.43 -33.38 7.51
C ALA A 21 20.39 -33.82 6.04
N GLY A 22 20.43 -32.87 5.11
CA GLY A 22 20.68 -33.15 3.70
C GLY A 22 19.58 -32.66 2.75
N GLN A 23 19.46 -31.33 2.59
CA GLN A 23 19.15 -30.74 1.30
C GLN A 23 19.59 -29.26 1.30
N GLU A 24 20.92 -29.08 1.26
CA GLU A 24 21.53 -27.89 0.67
C GLU A 24 21.29 -27.94 -0.85
N GLY A 25 20.06 -27.59 -1.24
CA GLY A 25 19.78 -27.18 -2.60
C GLY A 25 20.23 -25.72 -2.71
N ALA A 26 21.34 -25.51 -3.40
CA ALA A 26 21.72 -24.20 -3.92
C ALA A 26 20.57 -23.68 -4.80
N THR A 27 19.66 -22.90 -4.21
CA THR A 27 18.68 -22.14 -4.96
C THR A 27 19.45 -21.07 -5.70
N ALA A 28 19.80 -21.37 -6.95
CA ALA A 28 20.22 -20.39 -7.93
C ALA A 28 19.28 -19.16 -7.82
N PRO A 29 19.79 -17.93 -7.85
CA PRO A 29 18.94 -16.75 -7.80
C PRO A 29 18.00 -16.84 -9.00
N ALA A 30 16.70 -17.01 -8.72
CA ALA A 30 15.66 -16.90 -9.73
C ALA A 30 15.90 -15.58 -10.45
N GLN A 31 16.27 -15.73 -11.71
CA GLN A 31 16.75 -14.70 -12.60
C GLN A 31 15.72 -13.57 -12.69
N SER A 32 16.23 -12.35 -12.63
CA SER A 32 15.69 -11.10 -13.16
C SER A 32 14.62 -11.26 -14.26
N ALA A 33 13.34 -11.40 -13.87
CA ALA A 33 12.22 -11.55 -14.81
C ALA A 33 11.23 -10.39 -14.80
N SER A 34 11.38 -9.40 -13.92
CA SER A 34 10.68 -8.13 -14.09
C SER A 34 11.58 -7.22 -14.91
N GLY A 35 11.20 -6.87 -16.14
CA GLY A 35 11.91 -5.89 -16.98
C GLY A 35 11.87 -4.45 -16.43
N ILE A 36 11.86 -4.29 -15.11
CA ILE A 36 11.82 -3.03 -14.39
C ILE A 36 13.24 -2.47 -14.33
N ASP A 37 13.44 -1.31 -14.93
CA ASP A 37 14.68 -0.56 -14.80
C ASP A 37 14.69 0.22 -13.48
N PHE A 38 15.29 -0.36 -12.45
CA PHE A 38 15.46 0.32 -11.16
C PHE A 38 16.54 1.40 -11.16
N SER A 39 17.33 1.56 -12.22
CA SER A 39 18.40 2.57 -12.26
C SER A 39 17.86 3.99 -12.21
N ILE A 40 16.61 4.21 -12.65
CA ILE A 40 15.91 5.49 -12.58
C ILE A 40 15.81 6.03 -11.16
N TRP A 41 15.76 5.16 -10.14
CA TRP A 41 15.68 5.54 -8.74
C TRP A 41 16.96 6.23 -8.23
N LYS A 42 18.10 6.08 -8.92
CA LYS A 42 19.31 6.87 -8.64
C LYS A 42 19.11 8.37 -8.90
N SER A 43 18.17 8.70 -9.79
CA SER A 43 17.79 10.09 -10.11
C SER A 43 16.62 10.60 -9.26
N ALA A 44 16.12 9.79 -8.31
CA ALA A 44 15.01 10.21 -7.47
C ALA A 44 15.42 11.40 -6.58
N PRO A 45 14.52 12.38 -6.36
CA PRO A 45 14.83 13.53 -5.52
C PRO A 45 15.16 13.14 -4.07
N LYS A 46 16.04 13.92 -3.42
CA LYS A 46 16.41 13.76 -2.01
C LYS A 46 15.48 14.56 -1.10
N GLU A 47 15.33 14.17 0.17
CA GLU A 47 14.35 14.76 1.12
C GLU A 47 14.35 16.29 1.21
N ARG A 48 15.51 16.94 1.05
CA ARG A 48 15.67 18.40 1.13
C ARG A 48 15.53 19.13 -0.21
N THR A 49 15.07 18.45 -1.25
CA THR A 49 14.86 19.06 -2.57
C THR A 49 13.39 19.45 -2.77
N PRO A 50 13.08 20.57 -3.44
CA PRO A 50 11.69 20.98 -3.68
C PRO A 50 10.86 19.94 -4.46
N SER A 51 11.51 19.12 -5.29
CA SER A 51 10.85 18.05 -6.07
C SER A 51 10.58 16.77 -5.27
N TYR A 52 11.07 16.66 -4.03
CA TYR A 52 10.88 15.48 -3.17
C TYR A 52 9.41 15.14 -2.97
N PHE A 53 8.68 16.00 -2.29
CA PHE A 53 7.30 15.73 -1.94
C PHE A 53 6.39 15.54 -3.17
N PRO A 54 6.44 16.41 -4.21
CA PRO A 54 5.66 16.21 -5.42
C PRO A 54 5.93 14.85 -6.10
N THR A 55 7.19 14.40 -6.11
CA THR A 55 7.57 13.14 -6.77
C THR A 55 7.05 11.93 -6.01
N TYR A 56 7.35 11.83 -4.71
CA TYR A 56 6.93 10.67 -3.92
C TYR A 56 5.42 10.66 -3.65
N SER A 57 4.73 11.81 -3.72
CA SER A 57 3.26 11.86 -3.68
C SER A 57 2.64 11.19 -4.92
N VAL A 58 3.19 11.41 -6.11
CA VAL A 58 2.73 10.74 -7.34
C VAL A 58 2.96 9.23 -7.27
N VAL A 59 4.15 8.80 -6.85
CA VAL A 59 4.47 7.38 -6.64
C VAL A 59 3.52 6.74 -5.63
N SER A 60 3.33 7.37 -4.47
CA SER A 60 2.45 6.88 -3.42
C SER A 60 1.01 6.73 -3.89
N ARG A 61 0.49 7.73 -4.63
CA ARG A 61 -0.86 7.69 -5.19
C ARG A 61 -1.03 6.56 -6.20
N ALA A 62 -0.01 6.30 -7.04
CA ALA A 62 -0.05 5.21 -8.01
C ALA A 62 -0.15 3.84 -7.32
N ILE A 63 0.69 3.60 -6.31
CA ILE A 63 0.68 2.38 -5.49
C ILE A 63 -0.69 2.21 -4.82
N GLN A 64 -1.15 3.23 -4.12
CA GLN A 64 -2.44 3.24 -3.42
C GLN A 64 -3.62 2.98 -4.37
N ALA A 65 -3.59 3.57 -5.57
CA ALA A 65 -4.64 3.36 -6.57
C ALA A 65 -4.64 1.92 -7.11
N ALA A 66 -3.45 1.37 -7.40
CA ALA A 66 -3.28 0.00 -7.87
C ALA A 66 -3.78 -1.02 -6.85
N MET A 67 -3.36 -0.89 -5.58
CA MET A 67 -3.80 -1.78 -4.50
C MET A 67 -5.33 -1.76 -4.33
N ARG A 68 -5.96 -0.59 -4.35
CA ARG A 68 -7.43 -0.47 -4.34
C ARG A 68 -8.07 -1.10 -5.58
N GLY A 69 -7.40 -1.08 -6.73
CA GLY A 69 -7.80 -1.77 -7.96
C GLY A 69 -7.84 -3.28 -7.79
N TRP A 70 -6.73 -3.87 -7.35
CA TRP A 70 -6.66 -5.32 -7.14
C TRP A 70 -7.60 -5.82 -6.07
N VAL A 71 -7.83 -5.04 -5.00
CA VAL A 71 -8.86 -5.36 -4.01
C VAL A 71 -10.25 -5.40 -4.64
N ARG A 72 -10.57 -4.48 -5.56
CA ARG A 72 -11.85 -4.51 -6.27
C ARG A 72 -11.99 -5.75 -7.14
N GLU A 73 -10.96 -6.09 -7.90
CA GLU A 73 -10.92 -7.27 -8.76
C GLU A 73 -11.11 -8.54 -7.94
N TRP A 74 -10.32 -8.69 -6.87
CA TRP A 74 -10.41 -9.82 -5.97
C TRP A 74 -11.80 -9.93 -5.34
N PHE A 75 -12.34 -8.83 -4.82
CA PHE A 75 -13.67 -8.83 -4.19
C PHE A 75 -14.79 -9.19 -5.18
N GLN A 76 -14.66 -8.82 -6.46
CA GLN A 76 -15.63 -9.22 -7.50
C GLN A 76 -15.55 -10.72 -7.82
N ALA A 77 -14.37 -11.32 -7.74
CA ALA A 77 -14.19 -12.76 -7.93
C ALA A 77 -14.61 -13.60 -6.71
N HIS A 78 -14.69 -13.01 -5.51
CA HIS A 78 -14.93 -13.71 -4.24
C HIS A 78 -16.16 -13.16 -3.51
N LEU A 79 -17.33 -13.23 -4.16
CA LEU A 79 -18.58 -12.71 -3.58
C LEU A 79 -19.09 -13.51 -2.37
N ASP A 80 -18.58 -14.71 -2.15
CA ASP A 80 -18.85 -15.53 -0.96
C ASP A 80 -18.49 -14.81 0.35
N ILE A 81 -17.51 -13.89 0.31
CA ILE A 81 -17.16 -13.06 1.46
C ILE A 81 -18.33 -12.20 1.95
N LEU A 82 -19.33 -11.92 1.09
CA LEU A 82 -20.53 -11.18 1.48
C LEU A 82 -21.37 -11.95 2.51
N GLN A 83 -21.17 -13.26 2.66
CA GLN A 83 -21.79 -14.02 3.76
C GLN A 83 -21.26 -13.63 5.14
N ARG A 84 -20.10 -12.94 5.20
CA ARG A 84 -19.42 -12.52 6.43
C ARG A 84 -19.31 -10.98 6.49
N PRO A 85 -20.37 -10.25 6.90
CA PRO A 85 -20.36 -8.78 6.90
C PRO A 85 -19.19 -8.15 7.66
N HIS A 86 -18.79 -8.73 8.79
CA HIS A 86 -17.67 -8.23 9.60
C HIS A 86 -16.33 -8.27 8.84
N THR A 87 -16.18 -9.20 7.90
CA THR A 87 -15.01 -9.32 7.02
C THR A 87 -15.16 -8.48 5.75
N ALA A 88 -16.34 -8.50 5.13
CA ALA A 88 -16.60 -7.76 3.89
C ALA A 88 -16.58 -6.24 4.08
N TYR A 89 -17.08 -5.72 5.21
CA TYR A 89 -17.21 -4.29 5.47
C TYR A 89 -15.87 -3.53 5.43
N PRO A 90 -14.80 -3.95 6.13
CA PRO A 90 -13.48 -3.32 6.00
C PRO A 90 -12.97 -3.29 4.56
N ILE A 91 -13.16 -4.36 3.79
CA ILE A 91 -12.70 -4.45 2.38
C ILE A 91 -13.51 -3.50 1.49
N LEU A 92 -14.82 -3.41 1.68
CA LEU A 92 -15.71 -2.46 1.01
C LEU A 92 -15.36 -1.01 1.35
N VAL A 93 -15.04 -0.71 2.60
CA VAL A 93 -14.61 0.63 3.01
C VAL A 93 -13.25 0.96 2.42
N TYR A 94 -12.26 0.07 2.53
CA TYR A 94 -10.91 0.28 1.99
C TYR A 94 -10.93 0.61 0.49
N GLN A 95 -11.59 -0.21 -0.33
CA GLN A 95 -11.66 0.03 -1.78
C GLN A 95 -12.40 1.33 -2.17
N CYS A 96 -13.25 1.84 -1.26
CA CYS A 96 -13.97 3.10 -1.44
C CYS A 96 -13.18 4.32 -0.94
N THR A 97 -12.12 4.14 -0.15
CA THR A 97 -11.23 5.25 0.21
C THR A 97 -10.57 5.84 -1.03
N HIS A 98 -10.39 7.15 -1.06
CA HIS A 98 -9.54 7.77 -2.07
C HIS A 98 -8.06 7.50 -1.77
N PRO A 99 -7.18 7.36 -2.77
CA PRO A 99 -5.74 7.46 -2.53
C PRO A 99 -5.41 8.77 -1.82
N PHE A 100 -4.52 8.71 -0.83
CA PHE A 100 -4.11 9.89 -0.07
C PHE A 100 -3.44 10.90 -1.02
N ALA A 101 -3.97 12.13 -1.07
CA ALA A 101 -3.48 13.17 -1.96
C ALA A 101 -2.14 13.80 -1.51
N GLY A 102 -1.64 13.41 -0.34
CA GLY A 102 -0.52 14.07 0.31
C GLY A 102 -0.98 15.25 1.18
N LYS A 103 -0.25 15.52 2.28
CA LYS A 103 -0.26 16.81 2.98
C LYS A 103 1.17 17.38 2.88
N PRO A 104 1.37 18.72 2.84
CA PRO A 104 2.70 19.35 2.77
C PRO A 104 3.69 18.92 3.87
N THR A 105 3.23 18.19 4.88
CA THR A 105 3.98 17.68 6.04
C THR A 105 4.70 16.35 5.79
N ASN A 106 5.20 16.08 4.57
CA ASN A 106 5.92 14.83 4.22
C ASN A 106 5.13 13.53 4.43
N MET A 107 3.80 13.60 4.48
CA MET A 107 2.95 12.42 4.59
C MET A 107 2.50 11.96 3.20
N PHE A 108 2.73 10.70 2.89
CA PHE A 108 2.39 10.12 1.59
C PHE A 108 1.19 9.17 1.63
N THR A 109 0.79 8.69 2.83
CA THR A 109 -0.29 7.71 3.02
C THR A 109 -1.17 8.11 4.21
N TYR A 110 -2.24 7.35 4.45
CA TYR A 110 -3.05 7.48 5.66
C TYR A 110 -2.29 6.94 6.87
N ASP A 111 -1.73 7.84 7.67
CA ASP A 111 -1.11 7.48 8.94
C ASP A 111 -2.19 7.05 9.95
N ILE A 112 -2.12 5.79 10.38
CA ILE A 112 -3.06 5.20 11.34
C ILE A 112 -2.97 5.81 12.74
N GLN A 113 -1.89 6.54 13.05
CA GLN A 113 -1.71 7.25 14.30
C GLN A 113 -2.38 8.64 14.27
N GLN A 114 -2.75 9.15 13.09
CA GLN A 114 -3.38 10.47 12.94
C GLN A 114 -4.88 10.37 12.69
N THR A 115 -5.66 10.73 13.70
CA THR A 115 -7.13 10.72 13.64
C THR A 115 -7.68 11.48 12.42
N GLU A 116 -7.15 12.68 12.14
CA GLU A 116 -7.61 13.49 10.99
C GLU A 116 -7.38 12.82 9.62
N ALA A 117 -6.30 12.04 9.47
CA ALA A 117 -6.03 11.34 8.22
C ALA A 117 -7.07 10.24 8.03
N LEU A 118 -7.38 9.51 9.10
CA LEU A 118 -8.38 8.44 9.08
C LEU A 118 -9.80 8.96 8.90
N ASP A 119 -10.18 10.06 9.56
CA ASP A 119 -11.48 10.68 9.37
C ASP A 119 -11.69 11.09 7.90
N ARG A 120 -10.63 11.59 7.25
CA ARG A 120 -10.63 11.85 5.81
C ARG A 120 -10.78 10.56 4.99
N ALA A 121 -10.12 9.47 5.38
CA ALA A 121 -10.30 8.17 4.72
C ALA A 121 -11.76 7.71 4.80
N PHE A 122 -12.37 7.74 6.00
CA PHE A 122 -13.75 7.34 6.22
C PHE A 122 -14.76 8.25 5.51
N ALA A 123 -14.58 9.57 5.57
CA ALA A 123 -15.41 10.52 4.84
C ALA A 123 -15.36 10.26 3.32
N SER A 124 -14.16 10.01 2.80
CA SER A 124 -13.95 9.69 1.39
C SER A 124 -14.64 8.39 0.98
N ALA A 125 -14.60 7.36 1.84
CA ALA A 125 -15.28 6.10 1.62
C ALA A 125 -16.80 6.24 1.66
N ALA A 126 -17.34 6.99 2.63
CA ALA A 126 -18.78 7.22 2.77
C ALA A 126 -19.42 7.80 1.50
N ASN A 127 -18.73 8.73 0.82
CA ASN A 127 -19.20 9.36 -0.41
C ASN A 127 -19.30 8.40 -1.61
N LYS A 128 -18.56 7.28 -1.59
CA LYS A 128 -18.53 6.29 -2.67
C LYS A 128 -19.28 5.01 -2.33
N LEU A 129 -19.31 4.64 -1.06
CA LEU A 129 -19.82 3.34 -0.63
C LEU A 129 -21.28 3.13 -1.00
N GLY A 130 -22.13 4.16 -0.88
CA GLY A 130 -23.54 4.06 -1.28
C GLY A 130 -23.72 3.64 -2.74
N ARG A 131 -22.90 4.18 -3.67
CA ARG A 131 -22.91 3.78 -5.08
C ARG A 131 -22.38 2.36 -5.26
N LYS A 132 -21.28 2.01 -4.56
CA LYS A 132 -20.69 0.68 -4.64
C LYS A 132 -21.66 -0.40 -4.15
N LEU A 133 -22.37 -0.16 -3.05
CA LEU A 133 -23.39 -1.06 -2.51
C LEU A 133 -24.54 -1.29 -3.50
N LYS A 134 -24.99 -0.25 -4.23
CA LYS A 134 -26.00 -0.41 -5.29
C LYS A 134 -25.54 -1.31 -6.44
N SER A 135 -24.23 -1.32 -6.73
CA SER A 135 -23.67 -2.11 -7.82
C SER A 135 -23.26 -3.53 -7.43
N LEU A 136 -23.41 -3.92 -6.15
CA LEU A 136 -23.10 -5.29 -5.73
C LEU A 136 -24.20 -6.25 -6.21
N ASP A 137 -23.81 -7.33 -6.86
CA ASP A 137 -24.74 -8.44 -7.09
C ASP A 137 -24.95 -9.21 -5.81
N THR A 138 -26.13 -9.01 -5.21
CA THR A 138 -26.54 -9.62 -3.95
C THR A 138 -27.76 -10.53 -4.14
N LYS A 139 -28.15 -10.79 -5.40
CA LYS A 139 -29.38 -11.56 -5.71
C LYS A 139 -29.29 -13.02 -5.28
N SER A 140 -28.07 -13.59 -5.30
CA SER A 140 -27.79 -14.95 -4.87
C SER A 140 -27.74 -15.12 -3.34
N LEU A 141 -27.77 -14.02 -2.57
CA LEU A 141 -27.70 -14.05 -1.11
C LEU A 141 -29.11 -14.14 -0.49
N GLY A 142 -29.21 -14.83 0.65
CA GLY A 142 -30.43 -14.82 1.46
C GLY A 142 -30.81 -13.40 1.92
N TRP A 143 -32.11 -13.16 2.15
CA TRP A 143 -32.64 -11.82 2.47
C TRP A 143 -31.88 -11.12 3.60
N PHE A 144 -31.67 -11.80 4.72
CA PHE A 144 -30.98 -11.24 5.89
C PHE A 144 -29.54 -10.83 5.57
N THR A 145 -28.81 -11.65 4.80
CA THR A 145 -27.46 -11.32 4.35
C THR A 145 -27.45 -10.17 3.35
N ARG A 146 -28.41 -10.16 2.42
CA ARG A 146 -28.54 -9.13 1.39
C ARG A 146 -28.81 -7.75 1.98
N GLU A 147 -29.63 -7.67 3.03
CA GLU A 147 -30.00 -6.41 3.67
C GLU A 147 -28.77 -5.63 4.16
N HIS A 148 -27.75 -6.32 4.66
CA HIS A 148 -26.48 -5.73 5.11
C HIS A 148 -25.74 -4.91 4.05
N TYR A 149 -26.08 -5.09 2.77
CA TYR A 149 -25.43 -4.44 1.64
C TYR A 149 -26.34 -3.47 0.90
N PHE A 150 -27.50 -3.12 1.46
CA PHE A 150 -28.34 -2.09 0.88
C PHE A 150 -27.70 -0.70 0.98
N ALA A 151 -27.86 0.09 -0.08
CA ALA A 151 -27.19 1.38 -0.23
C ALA A 151 -27.47 2.38 0.91
N TYR A 152 -28.67 2.34 1.48
CA TYR A 152 -29.05 3.20 2.61
C TYR A 152 -28.22 2.92 3.86
N ARG A 153 -27.68 1.69 4.01
CA ARG A 153 -26.82 1.30 5.14
C ARG A 153 -25.37 1.75 4.99
N SER A 154 -24.99 2.41 3.89
CA SER A 154 -23.60 2.86 3.66
C SER A 154 -22.99 3.62 4.85
N LYS A 155 -23.75 4.51 5.49
CA LYS A 155 -23.29 5.24 6.69
C LYS A 155 -23.08 4.31 7.90
N GLU A 156 -23.96 3.33 8.09
CA GLU A 156 -23.85 2.34 9.16
C GLU A 156 -22.63 1.44 8.97
N VAL A 157 -22.36 1.02 7.73
CA VAL A 157 -21.18 0.23 7.38
C VAL A 157 -19.90 1.01 7.70
N VAL A 158 -19.81 2.27 7.29
CA VAL A 158 -18.64 3.12 7.63
C VAL A 158 -18.51 3.28 9.15
N LYS A 159 -19.61 3.56 9.85
CA LYS A 159 -19.62 3.69 11.32
C LYS A 159 -19.20 2.38 12.01
N TYR A 160 -19.61 1.23 11.48
CA TYR A 160 -19.20 -0.07 11.97
C TYR A 160 -17.70 -0.27 11.82
N VAL A 161 -17.14 0.00 10.63
CA VAL A 161 -15.69 -0.16 10.38
C VAL A 161 -14.88 0.85 11.20
N ALA A 162 -15.35 2.08 11.39
CA ALA A 162 -14.70 3.07 12.25
C ALA A 162 -14.59 2.58 13.71
N ARG A 163 -15.59 1.87 14.22
CA ARG A 163 -15.56 1.24 15.54
C ARG A 163 -14.71 -0.04 15.56
N ASN A 164 -14.70 -0.80 14.47
CA ASN A 164 -14.02 -2.09 14.33
C ASN A 164 -12.82 -1.99 13.38
N ARG A 165 -11.90 -1.08 13.69
CA ARG A 165 -10.90 -0.55 12.75
C ARG A 165 -9.74 -1.48 12.40
N ARG A 166 -9.56 -2.60 13.11
CA ARG A 166 -8.36 -3.46 13.03
C ARG A 166 -8.03 -3.91 11.60
N ALA A 167 -9.01 -4.42 10.87
CA ALA A 167 -8.80 -4.93 9.51
C ALA A 167 -8.47 -3.79 8.52
N LEU A 168 -9.17 -2.65 8.61
CA LEU A 168 -8.87 -1.49 7.78
C LEU A 168 -7.47 -0.93 8.08
N TYR A 169 -7.10 -0.86 9.35
CA TYR A 169 -5.79 -0.38 9.78
C TYR A 169 -4.67 -1.26 9.26
N LYS A 170 -4.85 -2.59 9.25
CA LYS A 170 -3.88 -3.52 8.67
C LYS A 170 -3.62 -3.20 7.20
N MET A 171 -4.68 -3.02 6.40
CA MET A 171 -4.54 -2.66 4.98
C MET A 171 -3.87 -1.29 4.78
N LEU A 172 -4.30 -0.25 5.51
CA LEU A 172 -3.70 1.09 5.40
C LEU A 172 -2.24 1.12 5.86
N ASN A 173 -1.91 0.40 6.94
CA ASN A 173 -0.55 0.32 7.47
C ASN A 173 0.41 -0.31 6.46
N VAL A 174 -0.02 -1.32 5.71
CA VAL A 174 0.81 -1.89 4.65
C VAL A 174 1.16 -0.84 3.60
N GLU A 175 0.24 0.04 3.20
CA GLU A 175 0.55 1.15 2.29
C GLU A 175 1.66 2.05 2.86
N THR A 176 1.56 2.40 4.15
CA THR A 176 2.56 3.20 4.85
C THR A 176 3.93 2.50 4.88
N VAL A 177 3.98 1.21 5.22
CA VAL A 177 5.24 0.47 5.29
C VAL A 177 5.87 0.27 3.90
N LEU A 178 5.06 0.03 2.87
CA LEU A 178 5.54 -0.05 1.49
C LEU A 178 6.15 1.28 1.04
N MET A 179 5.47 2.39 1.33
CA MET A 179 6.00 3.71 1.01
C MET A 179 7.30 4.01 1.77
N ASN A 180 7.37 3.69 3.07
CA ASN A 180 8.60 3.81 3.85
C ASN A 180 9.74 2.95 3.28
N SER A 181 9.41 1.76 2.75
CA SER A 181 10.38 0.89 2.09
C SER A 181 10.93 1.50 0.80
N ILE A 182 10.09 2.19 0.01
CA ILE A 182 10.53 2.96 -1.16
C ILE A 182 11.45 4.12 -0.78
N LEU A 183 11.06 4.90 0.23
CA LEU A 183 11.87 6.04 0.68
C LEU A 183 13.24 5.56 1.20
N LYS A 184 13.25 4.51 2.03
CA LYS A 184 14.48 3.88 2.50
C LYS A 184 15.33 3.37 1.34
N PHE A 185 14.71 2.69 0.36
CA PHE A 185 15.39 2.18 -0.82
C PHE A 185 16.10 3.29 -1.58
N ALA A 186 15.38 4.35 -1.94
CA ALA A 186 15.89 5.44 -2.77
C ALA A 186 16.95 6.30 -2.05
N ILE A 187 16.75 6.57 -0.76
CA ILE A 187 17.54 7.56 -0.01
C ILE A 187 18.72 6.91 0.73
N LEU A 188 18.54 5.69 1.27
CA LEU A 188 19.50 5.06 2.17
C LEU A 188 20.15 3.80 1.57
N ASP A 189 19.35 2.89 1.03
CA ASP A 189 19.87 1.58 0.64
C ASP A 189 20.67 1.65 -0.67
N ILE A 190 20.23 2.40 -1.69
CA ILE A 190 21.00 2.56 -2.95
C ILE A 190 22.40 3.13 -2.67
N PRO A 191 22.57 4.24 -1.92
CA PRO A 191 23.91 4.76 -1.61
C PRO A 191 24.77 3.83 -0.76
N LYS A 192 24.16 3.06 0.15
CA LYS A 192 24.87 2.24 1.13
C LYS A 192 25.25 0.85 0.61
N LEU A 193 24.34 0.20 -0.11
CA LEU A 193 24.44 -1.21 -0.52
C LEU A 193 24.70 -1.38 -2.02
N GLY A 194 24.53 -0.31 -2.80
CA GLY A 194 24.45 -0.40 -4.26
C GLY A 194 23.07 -0.85 -4.75
N LEU A 195 22.82 -0.66 -6.05
CA LEU A 195 21.48 -0.84 -6.64
C LEU A 195 20.98 -2.28 -6.50
N ASP A 196 21.81 -3.26 -6.87
CA ASP A 196 21.36 -4.66 -6.99
C ASP A 196 20.95 -5.24 -5.62
N GLN A 197 21.77 -5.00 -4.59
CA GLN A 197 21.46 -5.45 -3.22
C GLN A 197 20.26 -4.71 -2.64
N ALA A 198 20.15 -3.39 -2.90
CA ALA A 198 19.01 -2.60 -2.47
C ALA A 198 17.69 -3.10 -3.10
N VAL A 199 17.71 -3.51 -4.37
CA VAL A 199 16.54 -4.08 -5.06
C VAL A 199 16.11 -5.40 -4.42
N VAL A 200 17.05 -6.29 -4.07
CA VAL A 200 16.73 -7.54 -3.37
C VAL A 200 16.04 -7.27 -2.03
N ALA A 201 16.56 -6.31 -1.26
CA ALA A 201 15.96 -5.91 0.01
C ALA A 201 14.55 -5.31 -0.18
N LEU A 202 14.37 -4.45 -1.18
CA LEU A 202 13.09 -3.83 -1.52
C LEU A 202 12.04 -4.89 -1.90
N ARG A 203 12.39 -5.83 -2.79
CA ARG A 203 11.50 -6.93 -3.20
C ARG A 203 11.08 -7.78 -2.02
N ARG A 204 12.02 -8.14 -1.14
CA ARG A 204 11.72 -8.90 0.07
C ARG A 204 10.74 -8.15 0.97
N ALA A 205 10.94 -6.84 1.15
CA ALA A 205 10.03 -6.01 1.93
C ALA A 205 8.63 -5.99 1.30
N PHE A 206 8.52 -5.78 -0.02
CA PHE A 206 7.24 -5.77 -0.73
C PHE A 206 6.49 -7.09 -0.61
N ASN A 207 7.14 -8.22 -0.91
CA ASN A 207 6.53 -9.55 -0.78
C ASN A 207 6.02 -9.79 0.66
N THR A 208 6.84 -9.45 1.66
CA THR A 208 6.48 -9.64 3.07
C THR A 208 5.27 -8.80 3.48
N GLN A 209 5.25 -7.51 3.09
CA GLN A 209 4.17 -6.62 3.52
C GLN A 209 2.86 -6.88 2.76
N LEU A 210 2.95 -7.21 1.47
CA LEU A 210 1.78 -7.56 0.67
C LEU A 210 1.16 -8.89 1.12
N GLY A 211 1.97 -9.86 1.59
CA GLY A 211 1.47 -11.06 2.26
C GLY A 211 0.81 -10.81 3.61
N ARG A 212 1.03 -9.63 4.21
CA ARG A 212 0.40 -9.19 5.46
C ARG A 212 -0.77 -8.24 5.23
N PHE A 213 -1.17 -8.02 3.98
CA PHE A 213 -2.17 -7.01 3.65
C PHE A 213 -3.56 -7.32 4.21
N SER A 214 -3.99 -8.57 4.07
CA SER A 214 -5.27 -9.07 4.57
C SER A 214 -5.14 -10.55 4.94
N ASP A 215 -6.01 -11.05 5.83
CA ASP A 215 -6.10 -12.48 6.11
C ASP A 215 -6.91 -13.24 5.05
N GLU A 216 -7.67 -12.50 4.23
CA GLU A 216 -8.58 -13.07 3.22
C GLU A 216 -7.98 -13.13 1.82
N PHE A 217 -6.99 -12.29 1.53
CA PHE A 217 -6.40 -12.21 0.20
C PHE A 217 -4.93 -11.78 0.25
N ASP A 218 -4.13 -12.56 -0.45
CA ASP A 218 -2.68 -12.36 -0.56
C ASP A 218 -2.36 -11.50 -1.79
N LEU A 219 -1.70 -10.36 -1.58
CA LEU A 219 -1.21 -9.51 -2.65
C LEU A 219 0.27 -9.75 -2.97
N SER A 220 0.95 -10.67 -2.28
CA SER A 220 2.36 -10.98 -2.52
C SER A 220 2.68 -11.34 -3.97
N PRO A 221 1.81 -12.05 -4.74
CA PRO A 221 2.08 -12.34 -6.14
C PRO A 221 2.12 -11.09 -7.04
N ARG A 222 1.55 -9.97 -6.57
CA ARG A 222 1.52 -8.67 -7.27
C ARG A 222 2.70 -7.76 -6.91
N ALA A 223 3.70 -8.26 -6.17
CA ALA A 223 4.82 -7.44 -5.69
C ALA A 223 5.62 -6.80 -6.84
N GLU A 224 6.00 -7.57 -7.85
CA GLU A 224 6.74 -7.04 -9.02
C GLU A 224 5.89 -6.06 -9.82
N GLU A 225 4.58 -6.33 -9.99
CA GLU A 225 3.66 -5.41 -10.67
C GLU A 225 3.56 -4.07 -9.92
N LEU A 226 3.51 -4.10 -8.59
CA LEU A 226 3.45 -2.88 -7.77
C LEU A 226 4.74 -2.06 -7.86
N LEU A 227 5.90 -2.74 -7.89
CA LEU A 227 7.20 -2.10 -8.08
C LEU A 227 7.34 -1.50 -9.48
N ALA A 228 6.79 -2.15 -10.50
CA ALA A 228 6.73 -1.61 -11.85
C ALA A 228 5.88 -0.33 -11.89
N ILE A 229 4.70 -0.35 -11.28
CA ILE A 229 3.81 0.83 -11.18
C ILE A 229 4.50 1.99 -10.45
N ALA A 230 5.19 1.71 -9.34
CA ALA A 230 5.94 2.72 -8.61
C ALA A 230 7.06 3.34 -9.47
N THR A 231 7.79 2.51 -10.20
CA THR A 231 8.92 2.92 -11.05
C THR A 231 8.45 3.72 -12.27
N GLU A 232 7.37 3.29 -12.93
CA GLU A 232 6.78 4.03 -14.04
C GLU A 232 6.20 5.38 -13.59
N ALA A 233 5.59 5.44 -12.40
CA ALA A 233 5.13 6.70 -11.82
C ALA A 233 6.28 7.69 -11.57
N LEU A 234 7.42 7.20 -11.05
CA LEU A 234 8.62 8.01 -10.89
C LEU A 234 9.16 8.49 -12.25
N LYS A 235 9.32 7.57 -13.21
CA LYS A 235 9.82 7.86 -14.55
C LYS A 235 8.97 8.92 -15.27
N ALA A 236 7.65 8.77 -15.25
CA ALA A 236 6.72 9.72 -15.84
C ALA A 236 6.84 11.11 -15.18
N LYS A 237 6.98 11.15 -13.86
CA LYS A 237 7.13 12.40 -13.11
C LYS A 237 8.45 13.12 -13.42
N LEU A 238 9.57 12.38 -13.48
CA LEU A 238 10.88 12.93 -13.86
C LEU A 238 10.89 13.43 -15.31
N ALA A 239 10.22 12.72 -16.23
CA ALA A 239 10.09 13.17 -17.62
C ALA A 239 9.29 14.47 -17.72
N ALA A 240 8.19 14.61 -16.98
CA ALA A 240 7.39 15.82 -16.96
C ALA A 240 8.16 17.04 -16.42
N GLU A 241 9.02 16.85 -15.41
CA GLU A 241 9.83 17.95 -14.87
C GLU A 241 10.88 18.46 -15.87
N LYS A 242 11.50 17.57 -16.66
CA LYS A 242 12.47 17.98 -17.69
C LYS A 242 11.85 18.89 -18.76
N VAL A 243 10.59 18.65 -19.13
CA VAL A 243 9.88 19.43 -20.16
C VAL A 243 9.58 20.87 -19.68
N VAL A 244 9.32 21.06 -18.40
CA VAL A 244 8.96 22.38 -17.83
C VAL A 244 10.17 23.31 -17.70
N THR A 245 11.40 22.78 -17.67
CA THR A 245 12.65 23.56 -17.58
C THR A 245 13.19 24.12 -18.91
N LEU A 246 12.43 24.09 -20.01
CA LEU A 246 12.85 24.76 -21.25
C LEU A 246 12.93 26.29 -21.00
N PRO A 247 14.09 26.92 -21.24
CA PRO A 247 14.23 28.36 -21.05
C PRO A 247 13.28 29.07 -22.02
N LEU A 248 12.50 30.02 -21.48
CA LEU A 248 11.85 31.04 -22.30
C LEU A 248 12.94 31.65 -23.20
N PRO A 249 12.75 31.71 -24.53
CA PRO A 249 13.69 32.45 -25.37
C PRO A 249 13.81 33.84 -24.76
N ALA A 250 15.04 34.25 -24.47
CA ALA A 250 15.32 35.63 -24.10
C ALA A 250 14.76 36.47 -25.25
N ALA A 251 13.58 37.06 -25.05
CA ALA A 251 13.10 38.07 -25.95
C ALA A 251 14.12 39.19 -25.86
N ASP A 252 14.79 39.45 -26.99
CA ASP A 252 15.74 40.53 -27.18
C ASP A 252 15.18 41.81 -26.55
N LEU A 253 15.69 42.15 -25.36
CA LEU A 253 15.45 43.43 -24.70
C LEU A 253 16.26 44.55 -25.38
N ASP A 254 17.06 44.23 -26.38
CA ASP A 254 17.88 45.18 -27.14
C ASP A 254 17.07 45.98 -28.19
N ASP A 255 15.90 45.50 -28.62
CA ASP A 255 15.05 46.22 -29.60
C ASP A 255 14.13 47.29 -28.96
N LEU A 256 14.10 47.41 -27.63
CA LEU A 256 13.28 48.41 -26.92
C LEU A 256 14.05 49.63 -26.41
N LEU A 257 15.36 49.70 -26.64
CA LEU A 257 16.21 50.84 -26.25
C LEU A 257 16.66 51.74 -27.41
N LEU A 258 16.23 51.48 -28.65
CA LEU A 258 16.55 52.31 -29.83
C LEU A 258 15.45 53.31 -30.24
N ALA A 259 14.43 53.52 -29.40
CA ALA A 259 13.33 54.46 -29.66
C ALA A 259 13.21 55.58 -28.61
N ALA A 260 14.33 56.05 -28.04
CA ALA A 260 14.40 57.23 -27.17
C ALA A 260 15.28 58.32 -27.79
#